data_AF-A0A7L4NGF7-F1
#
_entry.id   AF-A0A7L4NGF7-F1
#
_cell.length_a   1.000
_cell.length_b   1.000
_cell.length_c   1.000
_cell.angle_alpha   90.00
_cell.angle_beta   90.00
_cell.angle_gamma   90.00
#
_symmetry.space_group_name_H-M   'P 1'
#
loop_
_entity.id
_entity.type
_entity.pdbx_description
1 polymer ?
#
loop_
_entity_poly.entity_id
_entity_poly.type
_entity_poly.pdbx_seq_one_letter_code
_entity_poly.pdbx_strand_id
1 'polypeptide(L)'
;LLFSSHKHNNGQPMWFTLGIKEAIKGWDRGLKDMCVGEKRKLTIPPALAYGKEGKAGKIPPESTLIFNVDLLEIRNGPRSHESFQEMDLNDDWKLSKQEV
;
A
#
# COMPACT_ATOMS: atom_id res chain seq x y z
N LEU A 1 -0.49 5.59 3.70
CA LEU A 1 -1.44 5.34 2.61
C LEU A 1 -2.14 4.03 2.88
N LEU A 2 -3.42 4.06 3.23
CA LEU A 2 -4.21 2.87 3.53
C LEU A 2 -5.14 2.49 2.36
N PHE A 3 -5.29 1.20 2.01
CA PHE A 3 -6.20 0.79 0.92
C PHE A 3 -6.97 -0.50 1.19
N SER A 4 -8.11 -0.61 0.51
CA SER A 4 -9.04 -1.74 0.52
C SER A 4 -9.06 -2.47 -0.82
N SER A 5 -8.97 -3.81 -0.82
CA SER A 5 -9.28 -4.64 -1.99
C SER A 5 -9.55 -6.12 -1.64
N HIS A 6 -10.84 -6.49 -1.70
CA HIS A 6 -11.44 -7.58 -2.50
C HIS A 6 -12.42 -8.47 -1.74
N LYS A 7 -13.55 -8.76 -2.41
CA LYS A 7 -14.61 -9.67 -1.98
C LYS A 7 -14.12 -11.13 -1.96
N HIS A 8 -13.73 -11.61 -0.78
CA HIS A 8 -13.94 -12.99 -0.35
C HIS A 8 -14.01 -13.00 1.18
N ASN A 9 -15.03 -13.64 1.77
CA ASN A 9 -15.36 -13.67 3.21
C ASN A 9 -15.84 -12.35 3.85
N ASN A 10 -17.04 -11.89 3.48
CA ASN A 10 -17.88 -10.92 4.24
C ASN A 10 -17.79 -9.44 3.83
N GLY A 11 -17.15 -9.10 2.71
CA GLY A 11 -17.23 -7.75 2.13
C GLY A 11 -16.63 -6.63 2.98
N GLN A 12 -15.85 -6.99 4.01
CA GLN A 12 -15.19 -6.02 4.88
C GLN A 12 -13.95 -5.46 4.17
N PRO A 13 -13.75 -4.13 4.19
CA PRO A 13 -12.55 -3.52 3.63
C PRO A 13 -11.32 -3.95 4.44
N MET A 14 -10.21 -4.17 3.73
CA MET A 14 -8.91 -4.38 4.36
C MET A 14 -8.18 -3.06 4.45
N TRP A 15 -7.24 -2.98 5.39
CA TRP A 15 -6.31 -1.90 5.58
C TRP A 15 -4.90 -2.41 5.26
N PHE A 16 -4.11 -1.65 4.48
CA PHE A 16 -2.70 -1.95 4.21
C PHE A 16 -1.93 -0.67 3.92
N THR A 17 -0.65 -0.60 4.24
CA THR A 17 0.23 0.57 4.05
C THR A 17 1.02 0.50 2.74
N LEU A 18 0.89 1.49 1.83
CA LEU A 18 1.74 1.55 0.63
C LEU A 18 3.17 1.89 0.96
N GLY A 19 4.10 1.34 0.19
CA GLY A 19 5.47 1.84 0.08
C GLY A 19 6.44 1.24 1.09
N ILE A 20 5.94 0.43 2.03
CA ILE A 20 6.74 -0.30 3.01
C ILE A 20 6.84 -1.80 2.71
N LYS A 21 6.38 -2.26 1.53
CA LYS A 21 6.34 -3.68 1.14
C LYS A 21 5.60 -4.58 2.14
N GLU A 22 4.55 -4.06 2.78
CA GLU A 22 3.72 -4.81 3.72
C GLU A 22 2.97 -5.97 3.04
N ALA A 23 2.66 -5.80 1.75
CA ALA A 23 2.00 -6.79 0.91
C ALA A 23 2.91 -7.23 -0.26
N ILE A 24 2.31 -7.59 -1.39
CA ILE A 24 3.08 -7.97 -2.59
C ILE A 24 3.66 -6.72 -3.28
N LYS A 25 4.86 -6.86 -3.85
CA LYS A 25 5.57 -5.77 -4.56
C LYS A 25 4.74 -5.14 -5.68
N GLY A 26 3.85 -5.91 -6.30
CA GLY A 26 2.94 -5.44 -7.34
C GLY A 26 1.91 -4.42 -6.83
N TRP A 27 1.51 -4.47 -5.55
CA TRP A 27 0.60 -3.49 -4.96
C TRP A 27 1.28 -2.15 -4.76
N ASP A 28 2.50 -2.14 -4.22
CA ASP A 28 3.32 -0.93 -4.08
C ASP A 28 3.55 -0.21 -5.41
N ARG A 29 3.50 -0.92 -6.54
CA ARG A 29 3.62 -0.31 -7.87
C ARG A 29 2.26 0.05 -8.48
N GLY A 30 1.29 -0.85 -8.39
CA GLY A 30 0.01 -0.73 -9.09
C GLY A 30 -1.02 0.19 -8.41
N LEU A 31 -0.86 0.42 -7.10
CA LEU A 31 -1.79 1.22 -6.29
C LEU A 31 -1.28 2.63 -6.00
N LYS A 32 -0.09 2.98 -6.50
CA LYS A 32 0.39 4.36 -6.51
C LYS A 32 -0.58 5.25 -7.30
N ASP A 33 -0.71 6.48 -6.82
CA ASP A 33 -1.51 7.54 -7.46
C ASP A 33 -2.97 7.14 -7.71
N MET A 34 -3.54 6.27 -6.87
CA MET A 34 -4.98 6.02 -6.86
C MET A 34 -5.71 7.12 -6.08
N CYS A 35 -6.86 7.53 -6.60
CA CYS A 35 -7.76 8.47 -5.91
C CYS A 35 -8.86 7.73 -5.16
N VAL A 36 -9.32 8.28 -4.03
CA VAL A 36 -10.47 7.73 -3.29
C VAL A 36 -11.69 7.65 -4.22
N GLY A 37 -12.35 6.49 -4.24
CA GLY A 37 -13.45 6.15 -5.14
C GLY A 37 -13.02 5.46 -6.45
N GLU A 38 -11.72 5.44 -6.76
CA GLU A 38 -11.21 4.80 -7.98
C GLU A 38 -11.26 3.27 -7.88
N LYS A 39 -11.54 2.63 -9.03
CA LYS A 39 -11.46 1.19 -9.20
C LYS A 39 -10.36 0.84 -10.20
N ARG A 40 -9.48 -0.09 -9.84
CA ARG A 40 -8.33 -0.45 -10.68
C ARG A 40 -8.15 -1.96 -10.77
N LYS A 41 -7.97 -2.47 -11.99
CA LYS A 41 -7.62 -3.87 -12.23
C LYS A 41 -6.11 -3.99 -12.35
N LEU A 42 -5.49 -4.82 -11.51
CA LEU A 42 -4.05 -5.10 -11.54
C LEU A 42 -3.81 -6.53 -12.01
N THR A 43 -2.93 -6.69 -13.01
CA THR A 43 -2.38 -7.99 -13.41
C THR A 43 -0.93 -8.04 -12.97
N ILE A 44 -0.62 -8.91 -12.01
CA ILE A 44 0.65 -8.93 -11.30
C ILE A 44 1.36 -10.25 -11.60
N PRO A 45 2.51 -10.20 -12.31
CA PRO A 45 3.29 -11.41 -12.60
C PRO A 45 3.90 -11.99 -11.30
N PRO A 46 4.26 -13.28 -11.29
CA PRO A 46 4.76 -13.97 -10.09
C PRO A 46 5.96 -13.27 -9.44
N ALA A 47 6.87 -12.70 -10.24
CA ALA A 47 8.04 -11.97 -9.75
C ALA A 47 7.69 -10.74 -8.87
N LEU A 48 6.49 -10.20 -9.01
CA LEU A 48 5.95 -9.09 -8.21
C LEU A 48 4.89 -9.54 -7.20
N ALA A 49 4.59 -10.84 -7.15
CA ALA A 49 3.64 -11.48 -6.25
C ALA A 49 4.37 -12.45 -5.30
N TYR A 50 4.04 -13.75 -5.36
CA TYR A 50 4.57 -14.79 -4.45
C TYR A 50 5.68 -15.68 -5.09
N GLY A 51 6.11 -15.35 -6.31
CA GLY A 51 7.24 -16.02 -6.98
C GLY A 51 7.12 -17.54 -7.09
N LYS A 52 8.28 -18.20 -7.06
CA LYS A 52 8.44 -19.66 -7.21
C LYS A 52 7.87 -20.46 -6.04
N GLU A 53 7.69 -19.84 -4.88
CA GLU A 53 7.24 -20.52 -3.66
C GLU A 53 5.71 -20.52 -3.57
N GLY A 54 5.06 -19.53 -4.17
CA GLY A 54 3.62 -19.34 -4.00
C GLY A 54 3.25 -18.94 -2.57
N LYS A 55 2.01 -19.19 -2.17
CA LYS A 55 1.52 -18.93 -0.80
C LYS A 55 0.86 -20.17 -0.26
N ALA A 56 1.47 -20.76 0.77
CA ALA A 56 1.01 -21.91 1.58
C ALA A 56 -0.42 -22.41 1.25
N GLY A 57 -0.53 -23.28 0.24
CA GLY A 57 -1.77 -23.97 -0.15
C GLY A 57 -2.87 -23.12 -0.80
N LYS A 58 -2.72 -21.80 -0.90
CA LYS A 58 -3.72 -20.90 -1.50
C LYS A 58 -3.34 -20.42 -2.90
N ILE A 59 -2.06 -20.21 -3.15
CA ILE A 59 -1.56 -19.68 -4.41
C ILE A 59 -0.41 -20.57 -4.89
N PRO A 60 -0.54 -21.23 -6.06
CA PRO A 60 0.53 -22.05 -6.62
C PRO A 60 1.79 -21.24 -6.93
N PRO A 61 2.97 -21.89 -6.96
CA PRO A 61 4.19 -21.37 -7.57
C PRO A 61 3.96 -20.71 -8.93
N GLU A 62 4.71 -19.65 -9.24
CA GLU A 62 4.73 -18.99 -10.56
C GLU A 62 3.37 -18.47 -11.05
N SER A 63 2.42 -18.25 -10.13
CA SER A 63 1.09 -17.75 -10.48
C SER A 63 1.08 -16.26 -10.77
N THR A 64 0.47 -15.88 -11.90
CA THR A 64 0.06 -14.49 -12.17
C THR A 64 -1.26 -14.20 -11.45
N LEU A 65 -1.31 -13.09 -10.73
CA LEU A 65 -2.49 -12.70 -9.96
C LEU A 65 -3.24 -11.55 -10.62
N ILE A 66 -4.57 -11.64 -10.60
CA ILE A 66 -5.45 -10.56 -11.08
C ILE A 66 -6.25 -10.05 -9.89
N PHE A 67 -6.14 -8.76 -9.61
CA PHE A 67 -6.88 -8.08 -8.54
C PHE A 67 -7.80 -7.01 -9.13
N ASN A 68 -8.99 -6.86 -8.56
CA ASN A 68 -9.85 -5.69 -8.76
C ASN A 68 -9.85 -4.90 -7.44
N VAL A 69 -9.29 -3.71 -7.45
CA VAL A 69 -9.09 -2.90 -6.24
C VAL A 69 -10.07 -1.73 -6.27
N ASP A 70 -10.85 -1.57 -5.20
CA ASP A 70 -11.76 -0.43 -5.00
C ASP A 70 -11.21 0.41 -3.84
N LEU A 71 -10.70 1.61 -4.13
CA LEU A 71 -10.14 2.47 -3.10
C LEU A 71 -11.25 3.23 -2.38
N LEU A 72 -11.49 2.90 -1.10
CA LEU A 72 -12.58 3.49 -0.32
C LEU A 72 -12.16 4.70 0.50
N GLU A 73 -10.94 4.70 1.04
CA GLU A 73 -10.45 5.75 1.92
C GLU A 73 -8.92 5.74 1.90
N ILE A 74 -8.29 6.92 1.92
CA ILE A 74 -6.86 7.08 2.15
C ILE A 74 -6.68 7.76 3.50
N ARG A 75 -5.93 7.10 4.40
CA ARG A 75 -5.39 7.73 5.60
C ARG A 75 -3.90 7.95 5.45
N ASN A 76 -3.49 9.20 5.64
CA ASN A 76 -2.11 9.51 5.97
C ASN A 76 -2.02 9.40 7.48
N GLY A 77 -1.18 8.48 7.97
CA GLY A 77 -0.79 8.51 9.37
C GLY A 77 -0.18 9.87 9.69
N PRO A 78 -0.23 10.33 10.96
CA PRO A 78 0.44 11.55 11.35
C PRO A 78 1.90 11.49 10.85
N ARG A 79 2.41 12.65 10.40
CA ARG A 79 3.82 12.84 9.98
C ARG A 79 4.68 11.97 10.90
N SER A 80 5.35 10.96 10.33
CA SER A 80 6.15 10.04 11.15
C SER A 80 7.23 10.84 11.88
N HIS A 81 7.81 10.27 12.94
CA HIS A 81 8.98 10.89 13.58
C HIS A 81 10.07 11.20 12.54
N GLU A 82 10.24 10.32 11.54
CA GLU A 82 11.13 10.54 10.40
C GLU A 82 10.74 11.77 9.58
N SER A 83 9.46 11.92 9.20
CA SER A 83 9.00 13.12 8.47
C SER A 83 9.13 14.39 9.30
N PHE A 84 9.00 14.29 10.62
CA PHE A 84 9.20 15.41 11.52
C PHE A 84 10.69 15.80 11.60
N GLN A 85 11.59 14.82 11.73
CA GLN A 85 13.04 15.02 11.70
C GLN A 85 13.54 15.56 10.35
N GLU A 86 12.95 15.15 9.23
CA GLU A 86 13.30 15.70 7.91
C GLU A 86 12.88 17.17 7.75
N MET A 87 11.81 17.60 8.43
CA MET A 87 11.30 18.97 8.38
C MET A 87 11.92 19.87 9.46
N ASP A 88 12.32 19.30 10.60
CA ASP A 88 13.00 19.99 11.69
C ASP A 88 14.49 20.19 11.37
N LEU A 89 14.78 21.18 10.53
CA LEU A 89 16.14 21.47 10.04
C LEU A 89 17.10 21.92 11.15
N ASN A 90 16.58 22.31 12.30
CA ASN A 90 17.35 22.88 13.41
C ASN A 90 17.40 21.99 14.65
N ASP A 91 16.79 20.79 14.60
CA ASP A 91 16.70 19.80 15.67
C ASP A 91 16.12 20.34 17.00
N ASP A 92 15.27 21.38 16.97
CA ASP A 92 14.66 21.97 18.18
C ASP A 92 13.37 21.28 18.64
N TRP A 93 13.00 20.20 17.94
CA TRP A 93 11.80 19.42 18.13
C TRP A 93 10.52 20.24 17.97
N LYS A 94 10.54 21.26 17.11
CA LYS A 94 9.38 22.05 16.69
C LYS A 94 9.43 22.26 15.18
N LEU A 95 8.28 22.66 14.62
CA LEU A 95 8.20 23.06 13.20
C LEU A 95 7.73 24.51 13.13
N SER A 96 8.62 25.36 12.64
CA SER A 96 8.35 26.76 12.36
C SER A 96 7.69 26.94 10.98
N LYS A 97 7.16 28.13 10.70
CA LYS A 97 6.64 28.48 9.37
C LYS A 97 7.72 28.52 8.27
N GLN A 98 8.99 28.45 8.65
CA GLN A 98 10.11 28.42 7.71
C GLN A 98 10.53 26.99 7.36
N GLU A 99 10.13 26.02 8.20
CA GLU A 99 10.38 24.58 8.04
C GLU A 99 9.21 23.83 7.38
N VAL A 100 8.07 24.50 7.22
CA VAL A 100 6.81 23.97 6.67
C VAL A 100 6.42 24.67 5.38
#